data_AF-A0A7Y5J3D5-F1
#
_entry.id   AF-A0A7Y5J3D5-F1
#
_cell.length_a   1.000
_cell.length_b   1.000
_cell.length_c   1.000
_cell.angle_alpha   90.00
_cell.angle_beta   90.00
_cell.angle_gamma   90.00
#
_symmetry.space_group_name_H-M   'P 1'
#
loop_
_entity.id
_entity.type
_entity.pdbx_description
1 polymer ?
#
loop_
_entity_poly.entity_id
_entity_poly.type
_entity_poly.pdbx_seq_one_letter_code
_entity_poly.pdbx_strand_id
1 'polypeptide(L)'
;MAESKANYTKLPSKSNNFVETIRIISSKEESVVPERTYAVFEEAGETYVFDKNARKILLDSQCFTWEVTDNIVMVVKITSSYLDSIHVGGIYHVYDDSLNDERYIIDDNQDKVLFDKNIFKCEVL
;
A
#
# COMPACT_ATOMS: atom_id res chain seq x y z
N MET A 1 -9.80 0.06 31.68
CA MET A 1 -9.78 -0.39 30.27
C MET A 1 -8.72 0.44 29.57
N ALA A 2 -7.61 -0.18 29.16
CA ALA A 2 -6.52 0.52 28.47
C ALA A 2 -6.82 0.51 26.97
N GLU A 3 -7.11 1.68 26.41
CA GLU A 3 -7.20 1.87 24.96
C GLU A 3 -5.81 1.68 24.36
N SER A 4 -5.64 0.63 23.56
CA SER A 4 -4.45 0.47 22.72
C SER A 4 -4.50 1.54 21.63
N LYS A 5 -3.84 2.68 21.86
CA LYS A 5 -3.57 3.67 20.83
C LYS A 5 -2.56 3.06 19.87
N ALA A 6 -3.05 2.45 18.80
CA ALA A 6 -2.21 2.15 17.64
C ALA A 6 -1.62 3.47 17.15
N ASN A 7 -0.30 3.60 17.34
CA ASN A 7 0.49 4.72 16.85
C ASN A 7 0.62 4.53 15.33
N TYR A 8 -0.40 4.96 14.58
CA TYR A 8 -0.27 5.09 13.13
C TYR A 8 0.61 6.31 12.90
N THR A 9 1.93 6.08 12.82
CA THR A 9 2.86 7.08 12.29
C THR A 9 2.29 7.51 10.95
N LYS A 10 1.83 8.77 10.86
CA LYS A 10 1.36 9.36 9.60
C LYS A 10 2.44 9.09 8.56
N LEU A 11 2.11 8.33 7.53
CA LEU A 11 2.91 8.28 6.30
C LEU A 11 3.15 9.75 5.88
N PRO A 12 4.38 10.13 5.53
CA PRO A 12 4.71 11.50 5.20
C PRO A 12 3.76 12.00 4.11
N SER A 13 2.94 12.98 4.46
CA SER A 13 1.94 13.58 3.60
C SER A 13 2.64 14.35 2.49
N LYS A 14 2.92 13.65 1.38
CA LYS A 14 3.30 14.08 0.01
C LYS A 14 4.30 13.07 -0.58
N SER A 15 3.88 11.92 -1.08
CA SER A 15 4.78 11.03 -1.84
C SER A 15 4.53 11.19 -3.34
N ASN A 16 5.19 12.14 -3.99
CA ASN A 16 5.44 12.05 -5.46
C ASN A 16 6.54 10.99 -5.77
N ASN A 17 6.72 10.03 -4.88
CA ASN A 17 7.91 9.19 -4.73
C ASN A 17 7.56 7.69 -4.80
N PHE A 18 6.28 7.34 -4.96
CA PHE A 18 5.89 5.95 -5.20
C PHE A 18 6.41 5.52 -6.57
N VAL A 19 7.17 4.42 -6.60
CA VAL A 19 7.80 3.91 -7.84
C VAL A 19 7.00 2.74 -8.37
N GLU A 20 6.79 1.73 -7.53
CA GLU A 20 6.20 0.46 -7.91
C GLU A 20 5.75 -0.33 -6.67
N THR A 21 5.17 -1.50 -6.90
CA THR A 21 5.01 -2.50 -5.84
C THR A 21 5.84 -3.72 -6.13
N ILE A 22 6.29 -4.33 -5.05
CA ILE A 22 7.07 -5.56 -5.10
C ILE A 22 6.49 -6.58 -4.14
N ARG A 23 6.63 -7.85 -4.45
CA ARG A 23 6.45 -8.94 -3.50
C ARG A 23 7.81 -9.37 -3.00
N ILE A 24 7.99 -9.31 -1.68
CA ILE A 24 9.24 -9.73 -1.05
C ILE A 24 9.22 -11.25 -0.91
N ILE A 25 10.11 -11.93 -1.62
CA ILE A 25 10.28 -13.39 -1.61
C ILE A 25 11.09 -13.83 -0.39
N SER A 26 12.07 -13.03 0.02
CA SER A 26 12.84 -13.29 1.24
C SER A 26 13.30 -12.00 1.89
N SER A 27 13.41 -12.01 3.22
CA SER A 27 13.80 -10.88 4.05
C SER A 27 14.69 -11.34 5.21
N LYS A 28 15.77 -10.59 5.47
CA LYS A 28 16.54 -10.67 6.73
C LYS A 28 16.00 -9.76 7.83
N GLU A 29 15.11 -8.82 7.49
CA GLU A 29 14.41 -7.97 8.45
C GLU A 29 13.17 -8.68 9.00
N GLU A 30 13.13 -8.93 10.31
CA GLU A 30 12.02 -9.62 10.98
C GLU A 30 10.67 -8.88 10.84
N SER A 31 10.71 -7.55 10.64
CA SER A 31 9.52 -6.73 10.51
C SER A 31 8.87 -6.80 9.13
N VAL A 32 9.58 -7.34 8.14
CA VAL A 32 9.15 -7.47 6.75
C VAL A 32 8.82 -8.94 6.49
N VAL A 33 7.56 -9.21 6.18
CA VAL A 33 7.00 -10.55 6.05
C VAL A 33 7.16 -11.01 4.59
N PRO A 34 7.86 -12.12 4.33
CA PRO A 34 7.93 -12.70 3.00
C PRO A 34 6.55 -13.06 2.44
N GLU A 35 6.45 -13.20 1.13
CA GLU A 35 5.23 -13.49 0.37
C GLU A 35 4.16 -12.38 0.44
N ARG A 36 4.48 -11.22 1.03
CA ARG A 36 3.63 -10.03 1.00
C ARG A 36 4.08 -9.01 -0.02
N THR A 37 3.10 -8.26 -0.52
CA THR A 37 3.31 -7.11 -1.40
C THR A 37 3.54 -5.85 -0.57
N TYR A 38 4.52 -5.06 -1.01
CA TYR A 38 4.95 -3.81 -0.41
C TYR A 38 4.97 -2.70 -1.46
N ALA A 39 4.54 -1.51 -1.07
CA ALA A 39 4.77 -0.31 -1.85
C ALA A 39 6.22 0.13 -1.72
N VAL A 40 6.86 0.40 -2.86
CA VAL A 40 8.22 0.91 -2.95
C VAL A 40 8.16 2.42 -3.16
N PHE A 41 8.92 3.13 -2.33
CA PHE A 41 9.06 4.57 -2.39
C PHE A 41 10.52 4.92 -2.63
N GLU A 42 10.80 5.88 -3.50
CA GLU A 42 12.13 6.43 -3.72
C GLU A 42 12.30 7.77 -3.02
N GLU A 43 13.33 7.91 -2.20
CA GLU A 43 13.67 9.19 -1.59
C GLU A 43 15.18 9.39 -1.70
N ALA A 44 15.59 10.54 -2.26
CA ALA A 44 16.99 10.88 -2.46
C ALA A 44 17.80 9.83 -3.26
N GLY A 45 17.16 9.11 -4.19
CA GLY A 45 17.79 8.08 -5.02
C GLY A 45 17.91 6.70 -4.37
N GLU A 46 17.33 6.51 -3.19
CA GLU A 46 17.26 5.22 -2.50
C GLU A 46 15.82 4.72 -2.46
N THR A 47 15.64 3.40 -2.62
CA THR A 47 14.32 2.75 -2.59
C THR A 47 14.03 2.13 -1.23
N TYR A 48 12.80 2.29 -0.75
CA TYR A 48 12.39 1.85 0.58
C TYR A 48 11.01 1.19 0.54
N VAL A 49 10.78 0.32 1.52
CA VAL A 49 9.45 -0.19 1.86
C VAL A 49 9.09 0.20 3.28
N PHE A 50 7.79 0.27 3.58
CA PHE A 50 7.32 0.45 4.94
C PHE A 50 6.91 -0.90 5.55
N ASP A 51 7.40 -1.19 6.75
CA ASP A 51 6.96 -2.37 7.50
C ASP A 51 5.53 -2.20 8.06
N LYS A 52 5.01 -3.25 8.70
CA LYS A 52 3.67 -3.22 9.33
C LYS A 52 3.49 -2.16 10.43
N ASN A 53 4.58 -1.60 10.94
CA ASN A 53 4.60 -0.56 11.97
C ASN A 53 4.88 0.83 11.38
N ALA A 54 4.83 0.97 10.04
CA ALA A 54 5.21 2.18 9.31
C ALA A 54 6.68 2.61 9.53
N ARG A 55 7.57 1.66 9.85
CA ARG A 55 9.02 1.89 9.83
C ARG A 55 9.51 1.84 8.40
N LYS A 56 10.26 2.86 8.00
CA LYS A 56 10.95 2.93 6.70
C LYS A 56 12.12 1.95 6.71
N ILE A 57 12.16 1.05 5.73
CA ILE A 57 13.19 0.02 5.57
C ILE A 57 13.85 0.22 4.21
N LEU A 58 15.18 0.33 4.18
CA LEU A 58 15.93 0.39 2.93
C LEU A 58 15.80 -0.94 2.20
N LEU A 59 15.37 -0.88 0.94
CA LEU A 59 15.24 -2.06 0.11
C LEU A 59 16.60 -2.34 -0.54
N ASP A 60 17.46 -3.05 0.20
CA ASP A 60 18.77 -3.47 -0.29
C ASP A 60 18.77 -4.94 -0.75
N SER A 61 19.51 -5.25 -1.81
CA SER A 61 19.57 -6.61 -2.39
C SER A 61 20.36 -7.61 -1.55
N GLN A 62 21.02 -7.18 -0.46
CA GLN A 62 21.73 -8.06 0.47
C GLN A 62 20.80 -8.62 1.57
N CYS A 63 19.74 -7.87 1.89
CA CYS A 63 18.78 -8.16 2.94
C CYS A 63 17.44 -8.64 2.39
N PHE A 64 17.12 -8.33 1.13
CA PHE A 64 15.86 -8.68 0.51
C PHE A 64 16.04 -9.37 -0.85
N THR A 65 15.09 -10.24 -1.18
CA THR A 65 14.84 -10.71 -2.53
C THR A 65 13.39 -10.40 -2.86
N TRP A 66 13.12 -9.80 -4.01
CA TRP A 66 11.77 -9.40 -4.39
C TRP A 66 11.52 -9.57 -5.88
N GLU A 67 10.25 -9.67 -6.23
CA GLU A 67 9.76 -9.60 -7.60
C GLU A 67 8.85 -8.38 -7.74
N VAL A 68 8.90 -7.71 -8.88
CA VAL A 68 7.94 -6.65 -9.20
C VAL A 68 6.56 -7.27 -9.29
N THR A 69 5.58 -6.66 -8.64
CA THR A 69 4.17 -7.06 -8.79
C THR A 69 3.48 -6.09 -9.72
N ASP A 70 3.11 -6.59 -10.90
CA ASP A 70 2.71 -5.77 -12.04
C ASP A 70 1.39 -5.01 -11.88
N ASN A 71 0.67 -5.20 -10.77
CA ASN A 71 -0.73 -4.82 -10.73
C ASN A 71 -1.06 -3.73 -9.74
N ILE A 72 -0.20 -3.25 -8.83
CA ILE A 72 -0.59 -2.14 -7.92
C ILE A 72 0.07 -0.85 -8.38
N VAL A 73 -0.75 0.15 -8.70
CA VAL A 73 -0.30 1.43 -9.27
C VAL A 73 -0.39 2.61 -8.32
N MET A 74 -1.09 2.46 -7.20
CA MET A 74 -1.15 3.49 -6.16
C MET A 74 -1.66 2.94 -4.83
N VAL A 75 -1.29 3.60 -3.74
CA VAL A 75 -1.85 3.36 -2.41
C VAL A 75 -2.66 4.58 -2.01
N VAL A 76 -3.86 4.34 -1.50
CA VAL A 76 -4.79 5.41 -1.17
C VAL A 76 -5.35 5.25 0.23
N LYS A 77 -5.61 6.37 0.88
CA LYS A 77 -6.44 6.41 2.09
C LYS A 77 -7.85 6.84 1.70
N ILE A 78 -8.85 6.02 2.01
CA ILE A 78 -10.25 6.40 1.77
C ILE A 78 -10.67 7.46 2.79
N THR A 79 -11.19 8.59 2.32
CA THR A 79 -11.67 9.70 3.16
C THR A 79 -13.19 9.78 3.24
N SER A 80 -13.89 9.12 2.31
CA SER A 80 -15.35 8.99 2.28
C SER A 80 -15.71 7.81 1.39
N SER A 81 -16.75 7.03 1.73
CA SER A 81 -17.23 5.92 0.92
C SER A 81 -18.77 5.85 0.92
N TYR A 82 -19.37 5.41 -0.17
CA TYR A 82 -20.78 5.01 -0.25
C TYR A 82 -21.01 3.51 -0.03
N LEU A 83 -19.94 2.73 0.09
CA LEU A 83 -19.97 1.29 0.34
C LEU A 83 -19.64 0.97 1.79
N ASP A 84 -20.47 0.13 2.41
CA ASP A 84 -20.27 -0.36 3.78
C ASP A 84 -19.06 -1.29 3.89
N SER A 85 -18.64 -1.92 2.78
CA SER A 85 -17.48 -2.81 2.72
C SER A 85 -16.12 -2.09 2.66
N ILE A 86 -16.14 -0.75 2.63
CA ILE A 86 -14.94 0.08 2.60
C ILE A 86 -14.87 0.90 3.88
N HIS A 87 -13.82 0.65 4.66
CA HIS A 87 -13.54 1.39 5.87
C HIS A 87 -13.03 2.80 5.57
N VAL A 88 -13.80 3.83 5.97
CA VAL A 88 -13.35 5.22 5.93
C VAL A 88 -12.17 5.41 6.88
N GLY A 89 -11.06 5.94 6.36
CA GLY A 89 -9.78 6.03 7.02
C GLY A 89 -8.85 4.84 6.75
N GLY A 90 -9.37 3.77 6.15
CA GLY A 90 -8.60 2.60 5.72
C GLY A 90 -7.65 2.92 4.55
N ILE A 91 -6.57 2.14 4.48
CA ILE A 91 -5.55 2.23 3.44
C ILE A 91 -5.75 1.06 2.49
N TYR A 92 -5.92 1.37 1.21
CA TYR A 92 -6.22 0.39 0.16
C TYR A 92 -5.18 0.47 -0.94
N HIS A 93 -4.85 -0.69 -1.49
CA HIS A 93 -4.05 -0.80 -2.70
C HIS A 93 -4.98 -0.69 -3.92
N VAL A 94 -4.61 0.17 -4.87
CA VAL A 94 -5.30 0.29 -6.14
C VAL A 94 -4.52 -0.50 -7.17
N TYR A 95 -5.23 -1.48 -7.72
CA TYR A 95 -4.73 -2.36 -8.74
C TYR A 95 -5.08 -1.83 -10.13
N ASP A 96 -4.16 -1.98 -11.08
CA ASP A 96 -4.38 -1.76 -12.51
C ASP A 96 -4.79 -3.08 -13.17
N ASP A 97 -5.90 -3.04 -13.88
CA ASP A 97 -6.33 -4.09 -14.80
C ASP A 97 -6.15 -3.57 -16.21
N SER A 98 -4.91 -3.63 -16.70
CA SER A 98 -4.52 -3.09 -18.00
C SER A 98 -5.24 -3.79 -19.17
N LEU A 99 -5.77 -5.00 -18.95
CA LEU A 99 -6.56 -5.71 -19.96
C LEU A 99 -7.93 -5.06 -20.20
N ASN A 100 -8.50 -4.48 -19.14
CA ASN A 100 -9.82 -3.84 -19.16
C ASN A 100 -9.75 -2.31 -19.14
N ASP A 101 -8.55 -1.72 -19.07
CA ASP A 101 -8.32 -0.27 -18.89
C ASP A 101 -9.03 0.26 -17.62
N GLU A 102 -9.04 -0.56 -16.57
CA GLU A 102 -9.73 -0.30 -15.31
C GLU A 102 -8.76 -0.34 -14.13
N ARG A 103 -9.18 0.31 -13.04
CA ARG A 103 -8.48 0.21 -11.75
C ARG A 103 -9.45 -0.23 -10.69
N TYR A 104 -8.99 -0.99 -9.71
CA TYR A 104 -9.84 -1.50 -8.63
C TYR A 104 -9.11 -1.53 -7.30
N ILE A 105 -9.85 -1.52 -6.20
CA ILE A 105 -9.36 -1.89 -4.87
C ILE A 105 -9.93 -3.25 -4.49
N ILE A 106 -9.31 -3.90 -3.51
CA ILE A 106 -9.91 -5.05 -2.81
C ILE A 106 -10.50 -4.53 -1.51
N ASP A 107 -11.80 -4.69 -1.32
CA ASP A 107 -12.51 -4.21 -0.13
C ASP A 107 -12.35 -5.17 1.08
N ASP A 108 -13.00 -4.84 2.20
CA ASP A 108 -12.88 -5.62 3.44
C ASP A 108 -13.50 -7.03 3.32
N ASN A 109 -14.42 -7.22 2.35
CA ASN A 109 -15.03 -8.50 2.04
C ASN A 109 -14.20 -9.35 1.07
N GLN A 110 -13.03 -8.85 0.64
CA GLN A 110 -12.19 -9.44 -0.40
C GLN A 110 -12.79 -9.36 -1.82
N ASP A 111 -13.72 -8.44 -2.05
CA ASP A 111 -14.32 -8.21 -3.35
C ASP A 111 -13.58 -7.12 -4.12
N LYS A 112 -13.55 -7.26 -5.46
CA LYS A 112 -13.03 -6.21 -6.35
C LYS A 112 -14.03 -5.07 -6.44
N VAL A 113 -13.59 -3.87 -6.11
CA VAL A 113 -14.39 -2.65 -6.24
C VAL A 113 -13.69 -1.71 -7.20
N LEU A 114 -14.41 -1.23 -8.22
CA LEU A 114 -13.89 -0.26 -9.18
C LEU A 114 -13.37 0.99 -8.46
N PHE A 115 -12.20 1.45 -8.85
CA PHE A 115 -11.57 2.65 -8.33
C PHE A 115 -12.17 3.89 -8.98
N ASP A 116 -13.37 4.27 -8.53
CA ASP A 116 -14.14 5.40 -9.03
C ASP A 116 -14.41 6.44 -7.93
N LYS A 117 -14.13 7.72 -8.25
CA LYS A 117 -14.42 8.89 -7.40
C LYS A 117 -15.90 9.04 -7.04
N ASN A 118 -16.80 8.43 -7.81
CA ASN A 118 -18.23 8.41 -7.55
C ASN A 118 -18.61 7.42 -6.43
N ILE A 119 -17.76 6.43 -6.15
CA ILE A 119 -17.98 5.40 -5.13
C ILE A 119 -17.32 5.82 -3.81
N PHE A 120 -16.12 6.38 -3.86
CA PHE A 120 -15.40 6.87 -2.70
C PHE A 120 -14.47 8.03 -3.03
N LYS A 121 -14.15 8.82 -2.01
CA LYS A 121 -13.08 9.84 -2.06
C LYS A 121 -11.86 9.29 -1.36
N CYS A 122 -10.69 9.66 -1.86
CA CYS A 122 -9.43 9.19 -1.30
C CYS A 122 -8.32 10.23 -1.41
N GLU A 123 -7.29 10.04 -0.62
CA GLU A 123 -6.01 10.74 -0.68
C GLU A 123 -4.95 9.75 -1.11
N VAL A 124 -4.20 10.07 -2.17
CA VAL A 124 -3.02 9.29 -2.57
C VAL A 124 -1.94 9.48 -1.52
N LEU A 125 -1.32 8.38 -1.09
CA LEU A 125 -0.29 8.38 -0.05
C LEU A 125 1.12 8.39 -0.63
#